data_AF-A0A1E1WEU5-F1
#
_entry.id   AF-A0A1E1WEU5-F1
#
_cell.length_a   1.000
_cell.length_b   1.000
_cell.length_c   1.000
_cell.angle_alpha   90.00
_cell.angle_beta   90.00
_cell.angle_gamma   90.00
#
_symmetry.space_group_name_H-M   'P 1'
#
loop_
_entity.id
_entity.type
_entity.pdbx_description
1 polymer ?
#
loop_
_entity_poly.entity_id
_entity_poly.type
_entity_poly.pdbx_seq_one_letter_code
_entity_poly.pdbx_strand_id
1 'polypeptide(L)'
;MGTVHAKAEAGDSVEVGGMFGLDDSAAIDDDPLPKQSIKLNGVRARVDRVHVEGLSRTKDDIIRNTIDDLFHATDFEDVILRAHRVRRALDSMGCFRDIGVYIDVSSG
;
A
#
# COMPACT_ATOMS: atom_id res chain seq x y z
N MET A 1 -38.55 42.30 -32.14
CA MET A 1 -39.25 43.52 -31.67
C MET A 1 -40.60 43.06 -31.12
N GLY A 2 -41.01 43.18 -29.87
CA GLY A 2 -40.44 43.69 -28.62
C GLY A 2 -41.44 43.35 -27.49
N THR A 3 -40.95 43.31 -26.24
CA THR A 3 -41.58 43.72 -24.95
C THR A 3 -43.06 43.37 -24.68
N VAL A 4 -43.55 42.95 -23.51
CA VAL A 4 -43.11 42.95 -22.11
C VAL A 4 -44.27 42.32 -21.32
N HIS A 5 -44.01 41.54 -20.27
CA HIS A 5 -44.86 41.54 -19.07
C HIS A 5 -43.93 41.59 -17.86
N ALA A 6 -43.96 42.72 -17.17
CA ALA A 6 -43.27 42.97 -15.91
C ALA A 6 -44.11 42.43 -14.74
N LYS A 7 -43.47 42.05 -13.62
CA LYS A 7 -43.77 42.59 -12.28
C LYS A 7 -42.96 41.93 -11.15
N ALA A 8 -42.05 42.76 -10.62
CA ALA A 8 -41.66 42.99 -9.23
C ALA A 8 -41.04 41.88 -8.35
N GLU A 9 -40.03 42.37 -7.62
CA GLU A 9 -39.03 41.68 -6.83
C GLU A 9 -39.31 41.81 -5.32
N ALA A 10 -38.50 41.07 -4.56
CA ALA A 10 -38.12 41.23 -3.15
C ALA A 10 -38.97 40.53 -2.09
N GLY A 11 -38.29 39.61 -1.38
CA GLY A 11 -38.73 38.95 -0.16
C GLY A 11 -37.72 37.89 0.29
N ASP A 12 -36.52 38.32 0.65
CA ASP A 12 -35.48 37.57 1.34
C ASP A 12 -36.02 36.91 2.63
N SER A 13 -35.71 35.63 2.85
CA SER A 13 -35.56 34.98 4.16
C SER A 13 -35.02 33.56 3.99
N VAL A 14 -33.75 33.40 4.35
CA VAL A 14 -32.99 32.16 4.55
C VAL A 14 -33.79 31.12 5.34
N GLU A 15 -33.88 29.86 4.90
CA GLU A 15 -33.89 28.67 5.78
C GLU A 15 -33.23 27.45 5.12
N VAL A 16 -32.47 26.75 5.96
CA VAL A 16 -31.50 25.68 5.72
C VAL A 16 -32.19 24.35 5.46
N GLY A 17 -31.68 23.56 4.50
CA GLY A 17 -31.84 22.10 4.56
C GLY A 17 -32.09 21.38 3.24
N GLY A 18 -31.04 20.69 2.76
CA GLY A 18 -31.16 19.40 2.09
C GLY A 18 -31.74 19.37 0.68
N MET A 19 -30.88 19.42 -0.35
CA MET A 19 -31.19 18.85 -1.67
C MET A 19 -29.95 18.69 -2.58
N PHE A 20 -28.94 17.94 -2.15
CA PHE A 20 -28.02 17.31 -3.11
C PHE A 20 -28.27 15.81 -3.10
N GLY A 21 -29.34 15.43 -3.80
CA GLY A 21 -29.54 14.07 -4.28
C GLY A 21 -28.63 13.83 -5.47
N LEU A 22 -27.45 13.27 -5.19
CA LEU A 22 -26.63 12.47 -6.11
C LEU A 22 -26.30 11.18 -5.36
N ASP A 23 -27.34 10.37 -5.21
CA ASP A 23 -27.27 8.96 -4.83
C ASP A 23 -26.91 8.20 -6.12
N ASP A 24 -25.61 7.92 -6.30
CA ASP A 24 -25.03 6.72 -6.91
C ASP A 24 -23.53 6.98 -7.15
N SER A 25 -22.74 6.83 -6.09
CA SER A 25 -21.31 6.56 -6.25
C SER A 25 -21.02 5.43 -5.29
N ALA A 26 -21.22 4.22 -5.83
CA ALA A 26 -20.89 2.92 -5.27
C ALA A 26 -20.10 3.03 -3.96
N ALA A 27 -20.77 2.66 -2.86
CA ALA A 27 -20.08 2.18 -1.69
C ALA A 27 -19.10 1.09 -2.17
N ILE A 28 -17.82 1.44 -2.20
CA ILE A 28 -16.77 0.45 -2.31
C ILE A 28 -16.88 -0.30 -0.98
N ASP A 29 -17.59 -1.42 -1.00
CA ASP A 29 -17.54 -2.42 0.04
C ASP A 29 -16.06 -2.79 0.21
N ASP A 30 -15.40 -2.12 1.17
CA ASP A 30 -14.09 -2.48 1.69
C ASP A 30 -14.30 -3.76 2.50
N ASP A 31 -14.54 -4.86 1.79
CA ASP A 31 -14.61 -6.19 2.35
C ASP A 31 -13.19 -6.49 2.87
N PRO A 32 -12.95 -6.51 4.19
CA PRO A 32 -11.61 -6.74 4.69
C PRO A 32 -11.27 -8.18 4.36
N LEU A 33 -10.41 -8.37 3.35
CA LEU A 33 -9.91 -9.69 2.99
C LEU A 33 -9.56 -10.44 4.28
N PRO A 34 -10.04 -11.69 4.46
CA PRO A 34 -9.79 -12.43 5.67
C PRO A 34 -8.28 -12.53 5.86
N LYS A 35 -7.76 -11.79 6.84
CA LYS A 35 -6.37 -11.87 7.29
C LYS A 35 -6.20 -13.25 7.88
N GLN A 36 -5.88 -14.22 7.04
CA GLN A 36 -5.58 -15.58 7.46
C GLN A 36 -4.40 -15.50 8.42
N SER A 37 -4.73 -15.59 9.71
CA SER A 37 -3.78 -15.67 10.81
C SER A 37 -3.16 -17.06 10.77
N ILE A 38 -2.20 -17.25 9.87
CA ILE A 38 -1.39 -18.46 9.82
C ILE A 38 -0.44 -18.37 11.00
N LYS A 39 -0.62 -19.25 11.99
CA LYS A 39 0.29 -19.37 13.12
C LYS A 39 1.55 -20.08 12.63
N LEU A 40 2.60 -19.33 12.33
CA LEU A 40 3.90 -19.84 11.91
C LEU A 40 4.83 -20.17 13.10
N ASN A 41 4.31 -20.06 14.33
CA ASN A 41 5.04 -20.37 15.55
C ASN A 41 5.63 -21.78 15.50
N GLY A 42 6.96 -21.86 15.50
CA GLY A 42 7.72 -23.11 15.63
C GLY A 42 8.52 -23.52 14.39
N VAL A 43 8.35 -22.85 13.25
CA VAL A 43 9.19 -23.09 12.07
C VAL A 43 10.43 -22.20 12.14
N ARG A 44 11.53 -22.79 12.62
CA ARG A 44 12.85 -22.15 12.58
C ARG A 44 13.30 -22.08 11.13
N ALA A 45 13.64 -20.89 10.66
CA ALA A 45 14.11 -20.65 9.31
C ALA A 45 15.22 -19.60 9.35
N ARG A 46 16.20 -19.76 8.46
CA ARG A 46 17.29 -18.81 8.29
C ARG A 46 17.43 -18.48 6.81
N VAL A 47 17.75 -17.24 6.52
CA VAL A 47 18.09 -16.80 5.17
C VAL A 47 19.55 -17.16 4.90
N ASP A 48 19.80 -18.08 3.97
CA ASP A 48 21.18 -18.45 3.60
C ASP A 48 21.70 -17.62 2.41
N ARG A 49 20.83 -17.26 1.47
CA ARG A 49 21.19 -16.45 0.29
C ARG A 49 20.09 -15.45 -0.04
N VAL A 50 20.50 -14.26 -0.45
CA VAL A 50 19.61 -13.23 -1.00
C VAL A 50 20.12 -12.87 -2.38
N HIS A 51 19.25 -12.95 -3.37
CA HIS A 51 19.51 -12.53 -4.74
C HIS A 51 18.74 -11.24 -5.02
N VAL A 52 19.42 -10.26 -5.60
CA VAL A 52 18.82 -8.97 -5.93
C VAL A 52 19.00 -8.72 -7.41
N GLU A 53 17.89 -8.59 -8.12
CA GLU A 53 17.86 -8.26 -9.55
C GLU A 53 17.35 -6.84 -9.78
N GLY A 54 17.70 -6.27 -10.93
CA GLY A 54 17.21 -4.94 -11.34
C GLY A 54 18.01 -3.75 -10.80
N LEU A 55 19.14 -3.98 -10.14
CA LEU A 55 20.10 -2.92 -9.79
C LEU A 55 20.75 -2.34 -11.06
N SER A 56 20.25 -1.18 -11.53
CA SER A 56 20.84 -0.46 -12.68
C SER A 56 21.49 0.86 -12.31
N ARG A 57 20.81 1.70 -11.52
CA ARG A 57 21.27 3.05 -11.15
C ARG A 57 21.71 3.17 -9.69
N THR A 58 21.34 2.20 -8.86
CA THR A 58 21.56 2.24 -7.42
C THR A 58 22.82 1.45 -7.08
N LYS A 59 23.63 1.97 -6.15
CA LYS A 59 24.81 1.27 -5.65
C LYS A 59 24.41 0.06 -4.81
N ASP A 60 25.09 -1.05 -5.04
CA ASP A 60 24.91 -2.30 -4.29
C ASP A 60 25.09 -2.12 -2.78
N ASP A 61 25.98 -1.22 -2.35
CA ASP A 61 26.26 -0.99 -0.92
C ASP A 61 25.04 -0.42 -0.17
N ILE A 62 24.24 0.42 -0.83
CA ILE A 62 23.02 1.00 -0.25
C ILE A 62 21.98 -0.11 0.01
N ILE A 63 21.89 -1.03 -0.95
CA ILE A 63 20.94 -2.14 -0.91
C ILE A 63 21.41 -3.21 0.07
N ARG A 64 22.70 -3.56 0.08
CA ARG A 64 23.29 -4.50 1.05
C ARG A 64 23.02 -4.09 2.49
N ASN A 65 23.19 -2.81 2.83
CA ASN A 65 22.93 -2.33 4.19
C ASN A 65 21.46 -2.53 4.62
N THR A 66 20.53 -2.43 3.67
CA THR A 66 19.10 -2.63 3.97
C THR A 66 18.74 -4.12 4.07
N ILE A 67 19.37 -4.95 3.25
CA ILE A 67 19.11 -6.39 3.18
C ILE A 67 19.77 -7.15 4.33
N ASP A 68 20.82 -6.62 4.94
CA ASP A 68 21.55 -7.27 6.04
C ASP A 68 20.63 -7.65 7.22
N ASP A 69 19.56 -6.87 7.43
CA ASP A 69 18.54 -7.15 8.46
C ASP A 69 17.80 -8.49 8.22
N LEU A 70 17.71 -8.99 6.98
CA LEU A 70 17.09 -10.28 6.67
C LEU A 70 17.90 -11.48 7.15
N PHE A 71 19.24 -11.36 7.17
CA PHE A 71 20.12 -12.45 7.61
C PHE A 71 20.07 -12.68 9.13
N HIS A 72 19.57 -11.69 9.88
CA HIS A 72 19.45 -11.73 11.33
C HIS A 72 18.14 -12.38 11.81
N ALA A 73 17.29 -12.87 10.89
CA ALA A 73 16.05 -13.56 11.22
C ALA A 73 16.29 -15.02 11.64
N THR A 74 15.59 -15.46 12.69
CA THR A 74 15.72 -16.82 13.27
C THR A 74 14.53 -17.74 13.02
N ASP A 75 13.39 -17.14 12.69
CA ASP A 75 12.10 -17.80 12.57
C ASP A 75 11.43 -17.39 11.25
N PHE A 76 10.61 -18.27 10.69
CA PHE A 76 9.97 -17.99 9.40
C PHE A 76 9.03 -16.78 9.44
N GLU A 77 8.35 -16.57 10.57
CA GLU A 77 7.54 -15.35 10.81
C GLU A 77 8.42 -14.09 10.76
N ASP A 78 9.59 -14.13 11.41
CA ASP A 78 10.52 -13.01 11.45
C ASP A 78 11.09 -12.72 10.06
N VAL A 79 11.40 -13.75 9.26
CA VAL A 79 11.80 -13.60 7.86
C VAL A 79 10.74 -12.85 7.06
N ILE A 80 9.46 -13.21 7.20
CA ILE A 80 8.36 -12.54 6.48
C ILE A 80 8.21 -11.08 6.93
N LEU A 81 8.21 -10.83 8.24
CA LEU A 81 8.04 -9.49 8.79
C LEU A 81 9.19 -8.57 8.36
N ARG A 82 10.44 -9.04 8.47
CA ARG A 82 11.60 -8.26 8.04
C ARG A 82 11.66 -8.09 6.54
N ALA A 83 11.28 -9.09 5.75
CA ALA A 83 11.20 -8.95 4.30
C ALA A 83 10.21 -7.85 3.88
N HIS A 84 9.05 -7.77 4.56
CA HIS A 84 8.11 -6.68 4.33
C HIS A 84 8.68 -5.30 4.75
N ARG A 85 9.43 -5.26 5.85
CA ARG A 85 10.10 -4.03 6.32
C ARG A 85 11.16 -3.55 5.32
N VAL A 86 12.01 -4.46 4.84
CA VAL A 86 13.04 -4.17 3.84
C VAL A 86 12.41 -3.72 2.55
N ARG A 87 11.36 -4.39 2.07
CA ARG A 87 10.58 -3.94 0.90
C ARG A 87 10.13 -2.49 1.04
N ARG A 88 9.56 -2.13 2.20
CA ARG A 88 9.10 -0.75 2.45
C ARG A 88 10.24 0.26 2.54
N ALA A 89 11.39 -0.14 3.10
CA ALA A 89 12.58 0.70 3.13
C ALA A 89 13.12 0.96 1.72
N LEU A 90 13.20 -0.08 0.88
CA LEU A 90 13.60 0.03 -0.52
C LEU A 90 12.64 0.90 -1.34
N ASP A 91 11.34 0.80 -1.08
CA ASP A 91 10.30 1.63 -1.69
C ASP A 91 10.45 3.10 -1.29
N SER A 92 10.68 3.36 0.01
CA SER A 92 10.89 4.73 0.52
C SER A 92 12.13 5.42 -0.05
N MET A 93 13.14 4.66 -0.47
CA MET A 93 14.33 5.19 -1.13
C MET A 93 14.08 5.55 -2.61
N GLY A 94 12.95 5.14 -3.20
CA GLY A 94 12.60 5.45 -4.59
C GLY A 94 13.55 4.86 -5.63
N CYS A 95 14.29 3.81 -5.26
CA CYS A 95 15.34 3.21 -6.08
C CYS A 95 14.81 2.21 -7.13
N PHE A 96 13.57 1.75 -6.97
CA PHE A 96 12.96 0.72 -7.81
C PHE A 96 11.57 1.16 -8.25
N ARG A 97 11.13 0.71 -9.44
CA ARG A 97 9.77 0.97 -9.94
C ARG A 97 8.77 -0.05 -9.39
N ASP A 98 9.22 -1.29 -9.22
CA ASP A 98 8.44 -2.38 -8.65
C ASP A 98 9.36 -3.24 -7.78
N ILE A 99 8.82 -3.74 -6.65
CA ILE A 99 9.57 -4.52 -5.66
C ILE A 99 8.74 -5.73 -5.26
N GLY A 100 9.16 -6.89 -5.76
CA GLY A 100 8.67 -8.21 -5.36
C GLY A 100 9.65 -8.91 -4.42
N VAL A 101 9.12 -9.59 -3.41
CA VAL A 101 9.90 -10.46 -2.52
C VAL A 101 9.46 -11.90 -2.77
N TYR A 102 10.41 -12.75 -3.10
CA TYR A 102 10.18 -14.19 -3.31
C TYR A 102 10.98 -14.96 -2.28
N ILE A 103 10.28 -15.78 -1.49
CA ILE A 103 10.90 -16.65 -0.49
C ILE A 103 10.96 -18.04 -1.09
N ASP A 104 12.17 -18.47 -1.43
CA ASP A 104 12.42 -19.85 -1.86
C ASP A 104 12.76 -20.71 -0.63
N VAL A 105 12.10 -21.85 -0.53
CA VAL A 105 12.34 -22.88 0.51
C VAL A 105 12.93 -24.16 -0.10
N SER A 106 13.26 -24.14 -1.39
CA SER A 106 13.91 -25.25 -2.05
C SER A 106 15.26 -25.54 -1.38
N SER A 107 15.49 -26.81 -1.06
CA SER A 107 16.77 -27.28 -0.57
C SER A 107 17.71 -27.34 -1.77
N GLY A 108 18.55 -26.31 -1.95
CA GLY A 108 19.60 -26.31 -2.96
C GLY A 108 20.59 -27.44 -2.78
#